data_AF-A0A2M7B6U0-F1
#
_entry.id   AF-A0A2M7B6U0-F1
#
_cell.length_a   1.000
_cell.length_b   1.000
_cell.length_c   1.000
_cell.angle_alpha   90.00
_cell.angle_beta   90.00
_cell.angle_gamma   90.00
#
_symmetry.space_group_name_H-M   'P 1'
#
loop_
_entity.id
_entity.type
_entity.pdbx_description
1 polymer ?
#
loop_
_entity_poly.entity_id
_entity_poly.type
_entity_poly.pdbx_seq_one_letter_code
_entity_poly.pdbx_strand_id
1 'polypeptide(L)'
;GIFGAIFSQFFLTAVALIVYINIFLALFNLIPFPPLDGSKVLMDLFPRSAYAIARFGFIGIFLALFLAFFVLSPLAGFLFQLITGQGFSF
;
A
#
# COMPACT_ATOMS: atom_id res chain seq x y z
N GLY A 1 -10.69 -34.68 -3.98
CA GLY A 1 -11.98 -34.75 -3.25
C GLY A 1 -12.44 -33.34 -2.89
N ILE A 2 -13.73 -33.15 -2.62
CA ILE A 2 -14.35 -31.83 -2.34
C ILE A 2 -13.58 -31.06 -1.25
N PHE A 3 -13.17 -31.73 -0.17
CA PHE A 3 -12.36 -31.15 0.90
C PHE A 3 -11.02 -30.56 0.42
N GLY A 4 -10.32 -31.27 -0.47
CA GLY A 4 -9.04 -30.79 -1.03
C GLY A 4 -9.21 -29.55 -1.90
N ALA A 5 -10.30 -29.49 -2.68
CA ALA A 5 -10.62 -28.32 -3.49
C ALA A 5 -10.92 -27.09 -2.62
N ILE A 6 -11.75 -27.26 -1.58
CA ILE A 6 -12.08 -26.17 -0.63
C ILE A 6 -10.82 -25.66 0.06
N PHE A 7 -9.96 -26.56 0.54
CA PHE A 7 -8.70 -26.18 1.19
C PHE A 7 -7.78 -25.42 0.24
N SER A 8 -7.61 -25.91 -1.00
CA SER A 8 -6.77 -25.24 -1.99
C SER A 8 -7.28 -23.84 -2.34
N GLN A 9 -8.59 -23.67 -2.45
CA GLN A 9 -9.19 -22.37 -2.73
C GLN A 9 -8.98 -21.40 -1.57
N PHE A 10 -9.21 -21.85 -0.33
CA PHE A 10 -8.98 -21.03 0.85
C PHE A 10 -7.53 -20.57 0.95
N PHE A 11 -6.58 -21.49 0.72
CA PHE A 11 -5.16 -21.18 0.74
C PHE A 11 -4.77 -20.14 -0.32
N LEU A 12 -5.25 -20.31 -1.56
CA LEU A 12 -4.98 -19.35 -2.64
C LEU A 12 -5.55 -17.96 -2.31
N THR A 13 -6.78 -17.89 -1.80
CA THR A 13 -7.39 -16.60 -1.39
C THR A 13 -6.60 -15.95 -0.25
N ALA A 14 -6.15 -16.73 0.74
CA ALA A 14 -5.36 -16.20 1.85
C ALA A 14 -4.01 -15.63 1.37
N VAL A 15 -3.29 -16.36 0.52
CA VAL A 15 -2.02 -15.89 -0.06
C VAL A 15 -2.23 -14.66 -0.93
N ALA A 16 -3.27 -14.65 -1.78
CA ALA A 16 -3.62 -13.49 -2.58
C ALA A 16 -3.87 -12.24 -1.70
N LEU A 17 -4.62 -12.40 -0.61
CA LEU A 17 -4.87 -11.31 0.34
C LEU A 17 -3.58 -10.81 1.00
N ILE A 18 -2.69 -11.72 1.42
CA ILE A 18 -1.39 -11.36 2.01
C ILE A 18 -0.55 -10.56 1.03
N VAL A 19 -0.46 -11.00 -0.23
CA VAL A 19 0.30 -10.31 -1.28
C VAL A 19 -0.29 -8.93 -1.54
N TYR A 20 -1.62 -8.82 -1.69
CA TYR A 20 -2.29 -7.55 -1.90
C TYR A 20 -2.05 -6.55 -0.76
N ILE A 21 -2.18 -7.00 0.50
CA ILE A 21 -1.93 -6.17 1.69
C ILE A 21 -0.47 -5.66 1.71
N ASN A 22 0.50 -6.52 1.41
CA ASN A 22 1.92 -6.11 1.40
C ASN A 22 2.21 -5.11 0.28
N ILE A 23 1.65 -5.29 -0.92
CA ILE A 23 1.76 -4.31 -2.02
C ILE A 23 1.17 -2.98 -1.58
N PHE A 24 -0.04 -3.00 -1.00
CA PHE A 24 -0.70 -1.79 -0.54
C PHE A 24 0.09 -1.06 0.55
N LEU A 25 0.59 -1.78 1.56
CA LEU A 25 1.42 -1.22 2.63
C LEU A 25 2.75 -0.68 2.10
N ALA A 26 3.38 -1.37 1.15
CA ALA A 26 4.60 -0.89 0.51
C ALA A 26 4.37 0.44 -0.22
N LEU A 27 3.30 0.54 -1.01
CA LEU A 27 2.96 1.79 -1.68
C LEU A 27 2.58 2.90 -0.70
N PHE A 28 1.83 2.57 0.35
CA PHE A 28 1.50 3.51 1.43
C PHE A 28 2.75 4.09 2.09
N ASN A 29 3.74 3.23 2.41
CA ASN A 29 5.00 3.68 3.00
C ASN A 29 5.88 4.50 2.04
N LEU A 30 5.64 4.49 0.73
CA LEU A 30 6.38 5.34 -0.22
C LEU A 30 5.81 6.77 -0.30
N ILE A 31 4.65 7.05 0.29
CA ILE A 31 4.06 8.38 0.28
C ILE A 31 4.94 9.34 1.12
N PRO A 32 5.40 10.47 0.56
CA PRO A 32 6.31 11.40 1.24
C PRO A 32 5.56 12.37 2.18
N PHE A 33 4.62 11.87 2.99
CA PHE A 33 3.88 12.64 3.99
C PHE A 33 4.07 12.03 5.39
N PRO A 34 4.35 12.83 6.43
CA PRO A 34 4.42 12.32 7.80
C PRO A 34 3.08 11.71 8.21
N PRO A 35 3.06 10.62 9.02
CA PRO A 35 4.19 9.96 9.71
C PRO A 35 4.86 8.82 8.92
N LEU A 36 4.58 8.68 7.62
CA LEU A 36 4.97 7.52 6.82
C LEU A 36 6.47 7.46 6.55
N ASP A 37 7.00 6.26 6.30
CA ASP A 37 8.45 6.05 6.17
C ASP A 37 9.06 6.78 4.97
N GLY A 38 8.32 6.95 3.88
CA GLY A 38 8.75 7.71 2.70
C GLY A 38 9.02 9.18 3.01
N SER A 39 8.33 9.75 4.02
CA SER A 39 8.64 11.10 4.48
C SER A 39 10.00 11.20 5.17
N LYS A 40 10.43 10.17 5.90
CA LYS A 40 11.75 10.13 6.55
C LYS A 40 12.86 10.02 5.50
N VAL A 41 12.70 9.14 4.52
CA VAL A 41 13.62 9.02 3.39
C VAL A 41 13.75 10.35 2.64
N LEU A 42 12.63 11.04 2.41
CA LEU A 42 12.65 12.34 1.73
C LEU A 42 13.29 13.45 2.58
N MET A 43 13.09 13.42 3.91
CA MET A 43 13.77 14.35 4.84
C MET A 43 15.28 14.13 4.87
N ASP A 44 15.74 12.88 4.82
CA ASP A 44 17.17 12.52 4.80
C ASP A 44 17.83 12.95 3.48
N LEU A 45 17.15 12.76 2.35
CA LEU A 45 17.65 13.17 1.03
C LEU A 45 17.61 14.70 0.84
N PHE A 46 16.61 15.38 1.44
CA PHE A 46 16.40 16.81 1.28
C PHE A 46 16.18 17.51 2.65
N PRO A 47 17.26 17.79 3.40
CA PRO A 47 17.18 18.34 4.76
C PRO A 47 16.54 19.73 4.82
N ARG A 48 16.63 20.53 3.73
CA ARG A 48 15.98 21.84 3.66
C ARG A 48 14.45 21.75 3.58
N SER A 49 13.90 20.70 2.96
CA SER A 49 12.44 20.50 2.90
C SER A 49 11.87 19.84 4.16
N ALA A 50 12.71 19.30 5.05
CA ALA A 50 12.26 18.63 6.27
C ALA A 50 11.40 19.53 7.17
N TYR A 51 11.75 20.82 7.28
CA TYR A 51 10.98 21.80 8.04
C TYR A 51 9.59 22.09 7.42
N ALA A 52 9.49 22.10 6.09
CA ALA A 52 8.23 22.28 5.40
C ALA A 52 7.31 21.07 5.57
N ILE A 53 7.90 19.87 5.52
CA ILE A 53 7.18 18.60 5.63
C ILE A 53 6.70 18.35 7.06
N ALA A 54 7.52 18.65 8.07
CA ALA A 54 7.16 18.52 9.49
C ALA A 54 5.94 19.39 9.88
N ARG A 55 5.74 20.52 9.21
CA ARG A 55 4.58 21.41 9.43
C ARG A 55 3.24 20.78 9.02
N PHE A 56 3.24 19.77 8.16
CA PHE A 56 2.03 19.10 7.70
C PHE A 56 1.59 17.94 8.60
N GLY A 57 2.25 17.68 9.74
CA GLY A 57 2.10 16.45 10.53
C GLY A 57 0.68 15.87 10.64
N PHE A 58 -0.30 16.63 11.11
CA PHE A 58 -1.67 16.11 11.28
C PHE A 58 -2.50 16.10 9.99
N ILE A 59 -2.29 17.08 9.10
CA ILE A 59 -2.98 17.18 7.81
C ILE A 59 -2.49 16.10 6.84
N GLY A 60 -1.21 15.72 6.95
CA GLY A 60 -0.56 14.70 6.14
C GLY A 60 -1.22 13.33 6.29
N ILE A 61 -1.77 13.01 7.46
CA ILE A 61 -2.53 11.78 7.69
C ILE A 61 -3.80 11.75 6.83
N PHE A 62 -4.58 12.82 6.82
CA PHE A 62 -5.81 12.88 6.02
C PHE A 62 -5.51 12.83 4.52
N LEU A 63 -4.45 13.51 4.07
CA LEU A 63 -4.03 13.47 2.68
C LEU A 63 -3.51 12.08 2.30
N ALA A 64 -2.73 11.43 3.17
CA ALA A 64 -2.26 10.07 2.95
C ALA A 64 -3.42 9.08 2.86
N LEU A 65 -4.42 9.18 3.73
CA LEU A 65 -5.64 8.36 3.65
C LEU A 65 -6.41 8.64 2.36
N PHE A 66 -6.56 9.90 1.96
CA PHE A 66 -7.18 10.25 0.68
C PHE A 66 -6.43 9.62 -0.50
N LEU A 67 -5.10 9.79 -0.58
CA LEU A 67 -4.28 9.11 -1.59
C LEU A 67 -4.43 7.59 -1.51
N ALA A 68 -4.52 7.02 -0.31
CA ALA A 68 -4.66 5.58 -0.13
C ALA A 68 -5.95 5.03 -0.75
N PHE A 69 -7.09 5.68 -0.51
CA PHE A 69 -8.37 5.22 -1.04
C PHE A 69 -8.52 5.48 -2.55
N PHE A 70 -8.12 6.67 -3.03
CA PHE A 70 -8.39 7.09 -4.40
C PHE A 70 -7.28 6.72 -5.40
N VAL A 71 -6.03 6.63 -4.96
CA VAL A 71 -4.87 6.40 -5.84
C VAL A 71 -4.23 5.05 -5.58
N LEU A 72 -3.97 4.69 -4.31
CA LEU A 72 -3.26 3.45 -4.00
C LEU A 72 -4.09 2.21 -4.26
N SER A 73 -5.41 2.25 -4.02
CA SER A 73 -6.29 1.11 -4.29
C SER A 73 -6.23 0.62 -5.75
N PRO A 74 -6.49 1.45 -6.79
CA PRO A 74 -6.38 1.00 -8.18
C PRO A 74 -4.94 0.64 -8.57
N LEU A 75 -3.94 1.34 -8.03
CA LEU A 75 -2.53 1.04 -8.30
C LEU A 75 -2.10 -0.31 -7.71
N ALA A 76 -2.49 -0.60 -6.48
CA ALA A 76 -2.22 -1.86 -5.81
C ALA A 76 -2.89 -3.03 -6.53
N GLY A 77 -4.14 -2.85 -6.99
CA GLY A 77 -4.85 -3.84 -7.82
C GLY A 77 -4.12 -4.10 -9.14
N PHE A 78 -3.67 -3.05 -9.83
CA PHE A 78 -2.88 -3.18 -11.05
C PHE A 78 -1.56 -3.94 -10.82
N LEU A 79 -0.79 -3.56 -9.80
CA LEU A 79 0.46 -4.23 -9.46
C LEU A 79 0.24 -5.68 -9.04
N PHE A 80 -0.80 -5.95 -8.26
CA PHE A 80 -1.18 -7.30 -7.89
C PHE A 80 -1.48 -8.15 -9.13
N GLN A 81 -2.27 -7.62 -10.07
CA GLN A 81 -2.58 -8.31 -11.32
C GLN A 81 -1.33 -8.54 -12.16
N LEU A 82 -0.41 -7.59 -12.21
CA LEU A 82 0.86 -7.73 -12.94
C LEU A 82 1.75 -8.83 -12.33
N ILE A 83 1.81 -8.92 -11.00
CA ILE A 83 2.67 -9.86 -10.28
C ILE A 83 2.07 -11.28 -10.26
N THR A 84 0.76 -11.39 -10.04
CA THR A 84 0.09 -12.68 -9.83
C THR A 84 -0.59 -13.23 -11.08
N GLY A 85 -0.81 -12.39 -12.10
CA GLY A 85 -1.61 -12.72 -13.26
C GLY A 85 -3.11 -12.83 -12.99
N GLN A 86 -3.57 -12.57 -11.76
CA GLN A 86 -4.97 -12.66 -11.36
C GLN A 86 -5.57 -11.29 -11.08
N GLY A 87 -6.80 -11.05 -11.55
CA GLY A 87 -7.56 -9.88 -11.14
C GLY A 87 -7.93 -9.99 -9.67
N PHE A 88 -7.61 -8.97 -8.88
CA PHE A 88 -8.07 -8.90 -7.50
C PHE A 88 -9.51 -8.38 -7.49
N SER A 89 -10.48 -9.28 -7.36
CA SER A 89 -11.88 -8.92 -7.11
C SER A 89 -12.18 -9.19 -5.64
N PHE A 90 -12.69 -8.17 -4.95
CA PHE A 90 -13.46 -8.38 -3.72
C PHE A 90 -14.82 -9.01 -4.06
#